data_AF-A0A2T0SQS0-F1
#
_entry.id   AF-A0A2T0SQS0-F1
#
_cell.length_a   1.000
_cell.length_b   1.000
_cell.length_c   1.000
_cell.angle_alpha   90.00
_cell.angle_beta   90.00
_cell.angle_gamma   90.00
#
_symmetry.space_group_name_H-M   'P 1'
#
loop_
_entity.id
_entity.type
_entity.pdbx_description
1 polymer ?
#
loop_
_entity_poly.entity_id
_entity_poly.type
_entity_poly.pdbx_seq_one_letter_code
_entity_poly.pdbx_strand_id
1 'polypeptide(L)'
;MSARDRTELFSISEEVSDALASGHPVVALESSGVVQGLKYPLNLETALDIDKTIRANGAVPARTGVVDSRFVVGMSEAQVELFATTPSVPKISTRDIGSALASGGHGGTTVSAALVAADHVGIDVFAVAGIGGVHFDAQRSFDISADLIEFTRHRIAVVCAGAKSLLDPALTLEYLETQGVPVVGYRCDDFPAYYSTSSGQPNPRRVDDLDVLASAIRLHWQVGNGGGFLVTHPIAEQDALPSAEMYELIHQKQAEAERAGVSGPSLTPHILKAVSAATQGRTGAANRSVLLSTSAVAAELAVAMHKRSALVGVS
;
A
#
# COMPACT_ATOMS: atom_id res chain seq x y z
N MET A 1 17.92 -20.56 1.92
CA MET A 1 18.41 -19.92 3.16
C MET A 1 18.07 -20.80 4.34
N SER A 2 19.02 -21.00 5.26
CA SER A 2 18.78 -21.76 6.49
C SER A 2 17.80 -21.02 7.41
N ALA A 3 17.21 -21.70 8.40
CA ALA A 3 16.38 -21.03 9.42
C ALA A 3 17.17 -19.98 10.23
N ARG A 4 18.50 -20.14 10.34
CA ARG A 4 19.42 -19.18 10.99
C ARG A 4 19.60 -17.89 10.18
N ASP A 5 19.65 -17.97 8.84
CA ASP A 5 19.81 -16.77 8.00
C ASP A 5 18.55 -15.88 8.02
N ARG A 6 17.38 -16.46 8.29
CA ARG A 6 16.11 -15.71 8.39
C ARG A 6 16.06 -14.81 9.62
N THR A 7 16.65 -15.24 10.73
CA THR A 7 16.64 -14.49 12.01
C THR A 7 17.66 -13.34 12.08
N GLU A 8 18.68 -13.30 11.22
CA GLU A 8 19.65 -12.19 11.24
C GLU A 8 19.17 -10.96 10.46
N LEU A 9 18.46 -11.19 9.35
CA LEU A 9 17.98 -10.13 8.46
C LEU A 9 16.58 -9.60 8.82
N PHE A 10 15.70 -10.46 9.35
CA PHE A 10 14.33 -10.09 9.70
C PHE A 10 14.15 -10.02 11.21
N SER A 11 13.43 -9.01 11.67
CA SER A 11 12.96 -8.88 13.04
C SER A 11 11.44 -8.83 13.01
N ILE A 12 10.81 -9.91 13.46
CA ILE A 12 9.35 -10.02 13.54
C ILE A 12 8.96 -9.74 14.99
N SER A 13 7.96 -8.88 15.22
CA SER A 13 7.47 -8.65 16.57
C SER A 13 6.83 -9.91 17.16
N GLU A 14 6.87 -10.03 18.48
CA GLU A 14 6.26 -11.16 19.20
C GLU A 14 4.78 -11.29 18.85
N GLU A 15 4.05 -10.16 18.84
CA GLU A 15 2.63 -10.15 18.47
C GLU A 15 2.35 -10.67 17.06
N VAL A 16 3.15 -10.28 16.06
CA VAL A 16 2.98 -10.77 14.69
C VAL A 16 3.37 -12.24 14.59
N SER A 17 4.46 -12.63 15.25
CA SER A 17 4.91 -14.03 15.30
C SER A 17 3.84 -14.94 15.91
N ASP A 18 3.25 -14.53 17.04
CA ASP A 18 2.19 -15.27 17.73
C ASP A 18 0.91 -15.33 16.91
N ALA A 19 0.53 -14.22 16.26
CA ALA A 19 -0.62 -14.18 15.36
C ALA A 19 -0.45 -15.18 14.22
N LEU A 20 0.70 -15.17 13.53
CA LEU A 20 0.99 -16.10 12.44
C LEU A 20 1.02 -17.55 12.93
N ALA A 21 1.65 -17.83 14.08
CA ALA A 21 1.75 -19.17 14.64
C ALA A 21 0.40 -19.74 15.11
N SER A 22 -0.49 -18.89 15.63
CA SER A 22 -1.85 -19.25 16.04
C SER A 22 -2.86 -19.20 14.91
N GLY A 23 -2.44 -18.80 13.71
CA GLY A 23 -3.31 -18.59 12.55
C GLY A 23 -4.20 -17.35 12.66
N HIS A 24 -4.00 -16.45 13.61
CA HIS A 24 -4.76 -15.22 13.70
C HIS A 24 -4.54 -14.30 12.48
N PRO A 25 -5.56 -13.60 11.97
CA PRO A 25 -5.42 -12.71 10.82
C PRO A 25 -4.38 -11.59 11.03
N VAL A 26 -3.52 -11.37 10.03
CA VAL A 26 -2.50 -10.32 10.04
C VAL A 26 -2.64 -9.46 8.78
N VAL A 27 -2.49 -8.15 8.92
CA VAL A 27 -2.49 -7.18 7.80
C VAL A 27 -1.15 -6.45 7.78
N ALA A 28 -0.40 -6.62 6.70
CA ALA A 28 0.85 -5.91 6.48
C ALA A 28 0.63 -4.46 6.03
N LEU A 29 1.56 -3.58 6.40
CA LEU A 29 1.51 -2.15 6.09
C LEU A 29 2.89 -1.62 5.70
N GLU A 30 2.94 -0.65 4.80
CA GLU A 30 4.18 0.09 4.49
C GLU A 30 4.50 1.18 5.53
N SER A 31 5.69 1.78 5.43
CA SER A 31 6.17 2.84 6.35
C SER A 31 6.68 4.10 5.67
N SER A 32 6.89 4.10 4.35
CA SER A 32 7.23 5.30 3.59
C SER A 32 6.14 6.38 3.69
N GLY A 33 4.87 6.00 3.84
CA GLY A 33 3.75 6.90 4.10
C GLY A 33 3.83 7.63 5.45
N VAL A 34 4.47 7.05 6.46
CA VAL A 34 4.70 7.70 7.76
C VAL A 34 5.71 8.84 7.61
N VAL A 35 6.72 8.63 6.76
CA VAL A 35 7.82 9.59 6.54
C VAL A 35 7.42 10.70 5.56
N GLN A 36 6.77 10.34 4.46
CA GLN A 36 6.55 11.26 3.33
C GLN A 36 5.11 11.76 3.21
N GLY A 37 4.18 11.18 3.97
CA GLY A 37 2.76 11.50 3.89
C GLY A 37 2.42 12.79 4.63
N LEU A 38 1.66 12.65 5.72
CA LEU A 38 1.23 13.79 6.53
C LEU A 38 2.42 14.39 7.29
N LYS A 39 2.28 15.63 7.77
CA LYS A 39 3.30 16.25 8.61
C LYS A 39 3.10 15.84 10.07
N TYR A 40 4.19 15.80 10.83
CA TYR A 40 4.13 15.64 12.28
C TYR A 40 3.26 16.73 12.94
N PRO A 41 2.39 16.39 13.92
CA PRO A 41 2.19 15.06 14.52
C PRO A 41 1.20 14.14 13.78
N LEU A 42 0.51 14.64 12.74
CA LEU A 42 -0.56 13.91 12.06
C LEU A 42 -0.10 12.63 11.36
N ASN A 43 1.16 12.51 10.94
CA ASN A 43 1.71 11.26 10.41
C ASN A 43 1.74 10.15 11.46
N LEU A 44 2.24 10.45 12.66
CA LEU A 44 2.28 9.51 13.79
C LEU A 44 0.86 9.13 14.22
N GLU A 45 0.02 10.13 14.47
CA GLU A 45 -1.37 9.91 14.88
C GLU A 45 -2.12 9.03 13.87
N THR A 46 -1.97 9.32 12.57
CA THR A 46 -2.60 8.52 11.52
C THR A 46 -2.03 7.10 11.44
N ALA A 47 -0.72 6.92 11.60
CA ALA A 47 -0.12 5.59 11.61
C ALA A 47 -0.66 4.73 12.76
N LEU A 48 -0.77 5.30 13.96
CA LEU A 48 -1.32 4.61 15.13
C LEU A 48 -2.83 4.36 14.98
N ASP A 49 -3.57 5.28 14.36
CA ASP A 49 -5.00 5.09 14.11
C ASP A 49 -5.28 4.01 13.05
N ILE A 50 -4.41 3.84 12.06
CA ILE A 50 -4.44 2.70 11.14
C ILE A 50 -4.27 1.39 11.92
N ASP A 51 -3.28 1.33 12.82
CA ASP A 51 -3.00 0.13 13.61
C ASP A 51 -4.20 -0.21 14.52
N LYS A 52 -4.80 0.80 15.17
CA LYS A 52 -6.05 0.64 15.95
C LYS A 52 -7.22 0.17 15.08
N THR A 53 -7.34 0.70 13.86
CA THR A 53 -8.43 0.34 12.94
C THR A 53 -8.35 -1.13 12.55
N ILE A 54 -7.15 -1.63 12.24
CA ILE A 54 -6.94 -3.05 11.91
C ILE A 54 -7.30 -3.94 13.10
N ARG A 55 -6.86 -3.56 14.31
CA ARG A 55 -7.20 -4.27 15.56
C ARG A 55 -8.69 -4.31 15.82
N ALA A 56 -9.37 -3.18 15.67
CA ALA A 56 -10.81 -3.07 15.87
C ALA A 56 -11.61 -3.95 14.91
N ASN A 57 -11.04 -4.29 13.76
CA ASN A 57 -11.62 -5.17 12.74
C ASN A 57 -11.10 -6.61 12.81
N GLY A 58 -10.43 -6.99 13.91
CA GLY A 58 -10.12 -8.40 14.22
C GLY A 58 -8.86 -8.96 13.57
N ALA A 59 -7.92 -8.10 13.19
CA ALA A 59 -6.61 -8.51 12.68
C ALA A 59 -5.46 -7.82 13.43
N VAL A 60 -4.25 -8.36 13.31
CA VAL A 60 -3.02 -7.79 13.86
C VAL A 60 -2.31 -6.94 12.79
N PRO A 61 -1.98 -5.66 13.07
CA PRO A 61 -1.23 -4.82 12.15
C PRO A 61 0.26 -5.19 12.16
N ALA A 62 0.84 -5.35 10.97
CA ALA A 62 2.25 -5.70 10.78
C ALA A 62 2.94 -4.65 9.89
N ARG A 63 3.22 -3.47 10.46
CA ARG A 63 3.94 -2.42 9.74
C ARG A 63 5.39 -2.80 9.49
N THR A 64 5.84 -2.64 8.26
CA THR A 64 7.17 -3.04 7.80
C THR A 64 8.12 -1.84 7.74
N GLY A 65 9.42 -2.06 7.96
CA GLY A 65 10.44 -1.03 7.82
C GLY A 65 11.85 -1.59 7.84
N VAL A 66 12.85 -0.79 7.46
CA VAL A 66 14.26 -1.10 7.77
C VAL A 66 14.63 -0.32 9.02
N VAL A 67 15.04 -1.01 10.08
CA VAL A 67 15.51 -0.39 11.34
C VAL A 67 16.82 -1.06 11.75
N ASP A 68 17.89 -0.27 11.90
CA ASP A 68 19.21 -0.76 12.31
C ASP A 68 19.67 -1.98 11.51
N SER A 69 19.65 -1.86 10.18
CA SER A 69 20.03 -2.94 9.25
C SER A 69 19.15 -4.20 9.27
N ARG A 70 17.97 -4.15 9.89
CA ARG A 70 17.02 -5.26 9.91
C ARG A 70 15.72 -4.90 9.25
N PHE A 71 15.14 -5.86 8.55
CA PHE A 71 13.80 -5.78 8.04
C PHE A 71 12.81 -6.12 9.16
N VAL A 72 12.21 -5.07 9.72
CA VAL A 72 11.24 -5.17 10.80
C VAL A 72 9.87 -5.44 10.20
N VAL A 73 9.16 -6.42 10.77
CA VAL A 73 7.75 -6.68 10.50
C VAL A 73 6.99 -6.64 11.81
N GLY A 74 6.09 -5.66 11.96
CA GLY A 74 5.48 -5.30 13.24
C GLY A 74 6.31 -4.25 13.98
N MET A 75 6.51 -3.08 13.37
CA MET A 75 7.19 -1.96 14.03
C MET A 75 6.52 -1.59 15.36
N SER A 76 7.33 -1.33 16.40
CA SER A 76 6.82 -0.80 17.67
C SER A 76 6.40 0.66 17.55
N GLU A 77 5.55 1.14 18.47
CA GLU A 77 5.14 2.56 18.50
C GLU A 77 6.36 3.50 18.52
N ALA A 78 7.40 3.17 19.28
CA ALA A 78 8.64 3.95 19.33
C ALA A 78 9.38 3.98 17.98
N GLN A 79 9.37 2.88 17.22
CA GLN A 79 9.95 2.85 15.87
C GLN A 79 9.11 3.65 14.87
N VAL A 80 7.78 3.63 15.01
CA VAL A 80 6.88 4.47 14.19
C VAL A 80 7.08 5.95 14.51
N GLU A 81 7.19 6.31 15.80
CA GLU A 81 7.50 7.67 16.25
C GLU A 81 8.87 8.13 15.74
N LEU A 82 9.89 7.27 15.78
CA LEU A 82 11.19 7.54 15.18
C LEU A 82 11.05 7.93 13.70
N PHE A 83 10.26 7.18 12.92
CA PHE A 83 10.06 7.47 11.50
C PHE A 83 9.23 8.74 11.27
N ALA A 84 8.27 9.02 12.16
CA ALA A 84 7.43 10.19 12.06
C ALA A 84 8.15 11.50 12.41
N THR A 85 9.15 11.44 13.29
CA THR A 85 9.88 12.61 13.81
C THR A 85 11.24 12.82 13.15
N THR A 86 11.86 11.76 12.60
CA THR A 86 13.18 11.86 11.96
C THR A 86 13.06 12.47 10.57
N PRO A 87 13.65 13.65 10.33
CA PRO A 87 13.73 14.19 8.98
C PRO A 87 14.60 13.28 8.10
N SER A 88 14.17 13.03 6.87
CA SER A 88 14.99 12.38 5.83
C SER A 88 15.22 10.87 5.97
N VAL A 89 14.32 10.12 6.62
CA VAL A 89 14.34 8.65 6.51
C VAL A 89 14.18 8.27 5.01
N PRO A 90 15.12 7.53 4.41
CA PRO A 90 15.09 7.22 2.99
C PRO A 90 13.92 6.29 2.65
N LYS A 91 13.38 6.46 1.45
CA LYS A 91 12.37 5.56 0.88
C LYS A 91 13.06 4.34 0.29
N ILE A 92 12.62 3.15 0.69
CA ILE A 92 13.20 1.88 0.27
C ILE A 92 12.22 1.19 -0.68
N SER A 93 12.55 1.16 -1.97
CA SER A 93 11.94 0.25 -2.95
C SER A 93 12.73 -1.05 -3.01
N THR A 94 12.23 -2.04 -3.77
CA THR A 94 12.80 -3.39 -3.81
C THR A 94 14.27 -3.39 -4.22
N ARG A 95 14.67 -2.51 -5.16
CA ARG A 95 16.07 -2.36 -5.58
C ARG A 95 16.98 -1.81 -4.48
N ASP A 96 16.42 -1.08 -3.51
CA ASP A 96 17.16 -0.38 -2.47
C ASP A 96 17.37 -1.26 -1.22
N ILE A 97 16.65 -2.38 -1.09
CA ILE A 97 16.65 -3.25 0.10
C ILE A 97 18.07 -3.67 0.48
N GLY A 98 18.84 -4.21 -0.46
CA GLY A 98 20.19 -4.70 -0.18
C GLY A 98 21.12 -3.59 0.32
N SER A 99 21.07 -2.42 -0.32
CA SER A 99 21.86 -1.25 0.10
C SER A 99 21.42 -0.72 1.46
N ALA A 100 20.12 -0.67 1.74
CA ALA A 100 19.57 -0.19 3.01
C ALA A 100 19.93 -1.11 4.19
N LEU A 101 19.88 -2.43 3.98
CA LEU A 101 20.30 -3.41 4.98
C LEU A 101 21.82 -3.37 5.22
N ALA A 102 22.62 -3.11 4.19
CA ALA A 102 24.07 -3.02 4.33
C ALA A 102 24.55 -1.72 5.01
N SER A 103 23.77 -0.64 4.94
CA SER A 103 24.23 0.70 5.35
C SER A 103 24.10 1.01 6.84
N GLY A 104 23.55 0.12 7.68
CA GLY A 104 23.41 0.37 9.12
C GLY A 104 22.25 1.29 9.51
N GLY A 105 21.43 1.74 8.56
CA GLY A 105 20.49 2.84 8.75
C GLY A 105 19.02 2.43 8.88
N HIS A 106 18.15 3.44 8.92
CA HIS A 106 16.69 3.28 8.85
C HIS A 106 16.18 3.52 7.43
N GLY A 107 15.01 2.97 7.11
CA GLY A 107 14.37 3.19 5.82
C GLY A 107 12.88 2.88 5.81
N GLY A 108 12.09 3.82 5.28
CA GLY A 108 10.65 3.68 5.06
C GLY A 108 10.39 2.80 3.85
N THR A 109 9.85 1.60 4.06
CA THR A 109 9.51 0.69 2.97
C THR A 109 8.36 1.25 2.17
N THR A 110 8.51 1.26 0.85
CA THR A 110 7.40 1.43 -0.10
C THR A 110 6.48 0.23 -0.11
N VAL A 111 5.39 0.28 -0.89
CA VAL A 111 4.58 -0.90 -1.19
C VAL A 111 5.47 -2.02 -1.73
N SER A 112 6.26 -1.78 -2.78
CA SER A 112 7.14 -2.79 -3.38
C SER A 112 8.03 -3.51 -2.35
N ALA A 113 8.72 -2.77 -1.47
CA ALA A 113 9.60 -3.37 -0.46
C ALA A 113 8.80 -4.02 0.69
N ALA A 114 7.68 -3.43 1.10
CA ALA A 114 6.84 -3.99 2.15
C ALA A 114 6.26 -5.35 1.76
N LEU A 115 5.90 -5.54 0.48
CA LEU A 115 5.43 -6.83 -0.03
C LEU A 115 6.48 -7.92 0.09
N VAL A 116 7.76 -7.62 -0.21
CA VAL A 116 8.88 -8.54 0.01
C VAL A 116 8.93 -8.98 1.47
N ALA A 117 8.73 -8.05 2.41
CA ALA A 117 8.77 -8.33 3.83
C ALA A 117 7.62 -9.24 4.27
N ALA A 118 6.40 -8.86 3.87
CA ALA A 118 5.17 -9.51 4.23
C ALA A 118 5.11 -10.96 3.69
N ASP A 119 5.49 -11.15 2.42
CA ASP A 119 5.46 -12.46 1.76
C ASP A 119 6.51 -13.39 2.39
N HIS A 120 7.69 -12.85 2.73
CA HIS A 120 8.74 -13.61 3.39
C HIS A 120 8.31 -14.21 4.74
N VAL A 121 7.45 -13.51 5.49
CA VAL A 121 6.95 -13.96 6.79
C VAL A 121 5.58 -14.64 6.70
N GLY A 122 5.00 -14.76 5.50
CA GLY A 122 3.74 -15.46 5.27
C GLY A 122 2.48 -14.66 5.60
N ILE A 123 2.50 -13.33 5.47
CA ILE A 123 1.29 -12.49 5.59
C ILE A 123 0.61 -12.39 4.22
N ASP A 124 -0.65 -12.83 4.14
CA ASP A 124 -1.40 -12.92 2.88
C ASP A 124 -2.15 -11.62 2.49
N VAL A 125 -2.30 -10.64 3.40
CA VAL A 125 -3.06 -9.41 3.16
C VAL A 125 -2.25 -8.16 3.49
N PHE A 126 -2.30 -7.16 2.61
CA PHE A 126 -1.59 -5.90 2.75
C PHE A 126 -2.53 -4.72 2.48
N ALA A 127 -2.44 -3.67 3.32
CA ALA A 127 -3.24 -2.47 3.17
C ALA A 127 -2.38 -1.27 2.77
N VAL A 128 -2.89 -0.47 1.84
CA VAL A 128 -2.31 0.83 1.47
C VAL A 128 -3.41 1.78 1.06
N ALA A 129 -3.17 3.09 1.16
CA ALA A 129 -4.10 4.07 0.63
C ALA A 129 -4.23 3.98 -0.89
N GLY A 130 -3.10 3.90 -1.59
CA GLY A 130 -3.07 3.83 -3.05
C GLY A 130 -1.75 3.28 -3.52
N ILE A 131 -1.77 2.49 -4.57
CA ILE A 131 -0.57 1.86 -5.13
C ILE A 131 0.22 2.87 -5.97
N GLY A 132 1.49 2.58 -6.21
CA GLY A 132 2.20 3.10 -7.37
C GLY A 132 1.62 2.51 -8.67
N GLY A 133 2.06 3.01 -9.80
CA GLY A 133 1.51 2.63 -11.09
C GLY A 133 2.30 3.22 -12.25
N VAL A 134 1.65 3.34 -13.39
CA VAL A 134 2.22 3.96 -14.59
C VAL A 134 2.01 5.47 -14.51
N HIS A 135 3.06 6.27 -14.69
CA HIS A 135 2.94 7.73 -14.73
C HIS A 135 2.36 8.20 -16.08
N PHE A 136 1.69 9.37 -16.12
CA PHE A 136 1.06 9.89 -17.34
C PHE A 136 1.99 10.03 -18.56
N ASP A 137 3.27 10.34 -18.37
CA ASP A 137 4.25 10.44 -19.48
C ASP A 137 5.07 9.16 -19.71
N ALA A 138 4.69 8.02 -19.08
CA ALA A 138 5.47 6.78 -19.11
C ALA A 138 5.64 6.20 -20.52
N GLN A 139 4.75 6.54 -21.47
CA GLN A 139 4.89 6.22 -22.89
C GLN A 139 6.24 6.70 -23.48
N ARG A 140 6.82 7.75 -22.89
CA ARG A 140 8.09 8.37 -23.29
C ARG A 140 9.17 8.21 -22.23
N SER A 141 8.82 8.41 -20.95
CA SER A 141 9.77 8.42 -19.83
C SER A 141 10.09 7.04 -19.27
N PHE A 142 9.19 6.08 -19.46
CA PHE A 142 9.20 4.76 -18.84
C PHE A 142 9.19 4.83 -17.30
N ASP A 143 8.65 5.90 -16.73
CA ASP A 143 8.46 6.06 -15.28
C ASP A 143 7.27 5.19 -14.81
N ILE A 144 7.60 3.98 -14.38
CA ILE A 144 6.66 2.93 -13.98
C ILE A 144 7.07 2.41 -12.60
N SER A 145 6.13 2.39 -11.66
CA SER A 145 6.40 1.94 -10.29
C SER A 145 6.79 0.47 -10.24
N ALA A 146 7.81 0.17 -9.41
CA ALA A 146 8.20 -1.19 -9.09
C ALA A 146 7.08 -2.00 -8.42
N ASP A 147 6.09 -1.34 -7.80
CA ASP A 147 4.92 -1.99 -7.21
C ASP A 147 4.24 -2.97 -8.18
N LEU A 148 4.09 -2.57 -9.45
CA LEU A 148 3.41 -3.38 -10.47
C LEU A 148 4.13 -4.70 -10.76
N ILE A 149 5.46 -4.68 -10.72
CA ILE A 149 6.27 -5.89 -10.87
C ILE A 149 6.23 -6.74 -9.61
N GLU A 150 6.24 -6.13 -8.42
CA GLU A 150 6.17 -6.90 -7.17
C GLU A 150 4.82 -7.61 -6.97
N PHE A 151 3.73 -7.07 -7.54
CA PHE A 151 2.46 -7.81 -7.60
C PHE A 151 2.55 -9.09 -8.44
N THR A 152 3.56 -9.27 -9.29
CA THR A 152 3.75 -10.54 -10.03
C THR A 152 4.57 -11.57 -9.26
N ARG A 153 5.21 -11.16 -8.17
CA ARG A 153 6.23 -11.93 -7.45
C ARG A 153 5.80 -12.41 -6.07
N HIS A 154 4.84 -11.72 -5.47
CA HIS A 154 4.44 -11.95 -4.08
C HIS A 154 2.98 -12.35 -3.97
N ARG A 155 2.72 -13.42 -3.22
CA ARG A 155 1.40 -14.02 -3.07
C ARG A 155 0.60 -13.28 -1.99
N ILE A 156 0.23 -12.03 -2.29
CA ILE A 156 -0.43 -11.13 -1.33
C ILE A 156 -1.63 -10.45 -1.96
N ALA A 157 -2.74 -10.40 -1.22
CA ALA A 157 -3.89 -9.57 -1.55
C ALA A 157 -3.66 -8.13 -1.07
N VAL A 158 -3.64 -7.19 -2.02
CA VAL A 158 -3.36 -5.76 -1.77
C VAL A 158 -4.68 -4.99 -1.82
N VAL A 159 -5.06 -4.38 -0.71
CA VAL A 159 -6.26 -3.54 -0.59
C VAL A 159 -5.87 -2.06 -0.71
N CYS A 160 -6.49 -1.34 -1.66
CA CYS A 160 -6.18 0.07 -1.93
C CYS A 160 -7.36 0.88 -2.48
N ALA A 161 -7.25 2.20 -2.48
CA ALA A 161 -8.15 3.11 -3.22
C ALA A 161 -7.59 3.40 -4.62
N GLY A 162 -7.20 2.34 -5.34
CA GLY A 162 -6.63 2.42 -6.68
C GLY A 162 -5.22 3.00 -6.71
N ALA A 163 -4.86 3.63 -7.83
CA ALA A 163 -3.56 4.27 -8.03
C ALA A 163 -3.55 5.71 -7.51
N LYS A 164 -2.42 6.17 -6.98
CA LYS A 164 -2.23 7.57 -6.55
C LYS A 164 -2.56 8.54 -7.69
N SER A 165 -3.12 9.71 -7.36
CA SER A 165 -3.62 10.69 -8.35
C SER A 165 -2.58 11.29 -9.31
N LEU A 166 -1.29 11.06 -9.09
CA LEU A 166 -0.19 11.43 -10.00
C LEU A 166 0.01 10.44 -11.16
N LEU A 167 -0.76 9.36 -11.17
CA LEU A 167 -0.57 8.21 -12.05
C LEU A 167 -1.72 8.12 -13.04
N ASP A 168 -1.43 7.51 -14.19
CA ASP A 168 -2.40 7.21 -15.22
C ASP A 168 -3.16 5.93 -14.86
N PRO A 169 -4.46 6.02 -14.52
CA PRO A 169 -5.25 4.86 -14.14
C PRO A 169 -5.46 3.89 -15.32
N ALA A 170 -5.60 4.40 -16.54
CA ALA A 170 -5.84 3.57 -17.73
C ALA A 170 -4.59 2.75 -18.03
N LEU A 171 -3.42 3.39 -18.11
CA LEU A 171 -2.17 2.67 -18.37
C LEU A 171 -1.79 1.73 -17.23
N THR A 172 -2.14 2.07 -15.98
CA THR A 172 -1.92 1.17 -14.84
C THR A 172 -2.77 -0.09 -14.95
N LEU A 173 -4.05 0.03 -15.32
CA LEU A 173 -4.93 -1.13 -15.52
C LEU A 173 -4.45 -2.01 -16.68
N GLU A 174 -4.08 -1.42 -17.83
CA GLU A 174 -3.52 -2.15 -18.98
C GLU A 174 -2.23 -2.90 -18.61
N TYR A 175 -1.37 -2.29 -17.79
CA TYR A 175 -0.15 -2.93 -17.31
C TYR A 175 -0.47 -4.13 -16.42
N LEU A 176 -1.40 -3.97 -15.46
CA LEU A 176 -1.82 -5.05 -14.56
C LEU A 176 -2.48 -6.20 -15.33
N GLU A 177 -3.31 -5.90 -16.32
CA GLU A 177 -3.89 -6.88 -17.22
C GLU A 177 -2.81 -7.66 -17.97
N THR A 178 -1.84 -6.95 -18.56
CA THR A 178 -0.72 -7.57 -19.29
C THR A 178 0.10 -8.50 -18.40
N GLN A 179 0.28 -8.15 -17.13
CA GLN A 179 1.01 -8.97 -16.15
C GLN A 179 0.15 -10.09 -15.53
N GLY A 180 -1.15 -10.17 -15.88
CA GLY A 180 -2.06 -11.17 -15.33
C GLY A 180 -2.38 -10.97 -13.85
N VAL A 181 -2.21 -9.74 -13.31
CA VAL A 181 -2.55 -9.41 -11.92
C VAL A 181 -4.06 -9.15 -11.83
N PRO A 182 -4.83 -9.95 -11.06
CA PRO A 182 -6.26 -9.72 -10.90
C PRO A 182 -6.54 -8.37 -10.23
N VAL A 183 -7.54 -7.64 -10.75
CA VAL A 183 -8.05 -6.40 -10.15
C VAL A 183 -9.55 -6.55 -9.92
N VAL A 184 -9.98 -6.37 -8.67
CA VAL A 184 -11.39 -6.47 -8.26
C VAL A 184 -11.81 -5.27 -7.45
N GLY A 185 -12.91 -4.62 -7.86
CA GLY A 185 -13.61 -3.62 -7.06
C GLY A 185 -14.48 -4.27 -5.99
N TYR A 186 -14.18 -4.01 -4.72
CA TYR A 186 -15.03 -4.39 -3.61
C TYR A 186 -16.13 -3.36 -3.42
N ARG A 187 -17.36 -3.74 -3.82
CA ARG A 187 -18.56 -2.90 -3.81
C ARG A 187 -18.45 -1.61 -4.63
N CYS A 188 -17.59 -1.59 -5.64
CA CYS A 188 -17.46 -0.46 -6.55
C CYS A 188 -17.29 -0.93 -8.00
N ASP A 189 -17.92 -0.19 -8.92
CA ASP A 189 -17.84 -0.45 -10.36
C ASP A 189 -16.60 0.18 -10.98
N ASP A 190 -16.17 1.34 -10.47
CA ASP A 190 -15.05 2.10 -11.04
C ASP A 190 -13.77 1.90 -10.23
N PHE A 191 -12.65 1.87 -10.96
CA PHE A 191 -11.32 1.91 -10.38
C PHE A 191 -11.14 3.26 -9.67
N PRO A 192 -10.91 3.30 -8.34
CA PRO A 192 -10.84 4.55 -7.60
C PRO A 192 -9.59 5.37 -7.97
N ALA A 193 -9.67 6.69 -7.84
CA ALA A 193 -8.57 7.62 -8.12
C ALA A 193 -7.98 8.22 -6.85
N TYR A 194 -7.69 7.37 -5.86
CA TYR A 194 -7.13 7.74 -4.57
C TYR A 194 -8.04 8.68 -3.76
N TYR A 195 -7.98 9.99 -3.99
CA TYR A 195 -8.85 10.98 -3.34
C TYR A 195 -10.28 10.98 -3.87
N SER A 196 -10.56 10.25 -4.93
CA SER A 196 -11.85 10.28 -5.64
C SER A 196 -12.44 8.88 -5.71
N THR A 197 -13.77 8.79 -5.65
CA THR A 197 -14.51 7.53 -5.76
C THR A 197 -14.31 6.83 -7.11
N SER A 198 -14.03 7.60 -8.17
CA SER A 198 -13.84 7.10 -9.54
C SER A 198 -12.71 7.81 -10.27
N SER A 199 -11.96 7.05 -11.07
CA SER A 199 -10.98 7.51 -12.05
C SER A 199 -11.55 7.72 -13.46
N GLY A 200 -12.82 7.36 -13.67
CA GLY A 200 -13.42 7.22 -15.00
C GLY A 200 -13.05 5.92 -15.72
N GLN A 201 -12.22 5.07 -15.12
CA GLN A 201 -11.92 3.74 -15.63
C GLN A 201 -12.73 2.68 -14.84
N PRO A 202 -13.36 1.70 -15.51
CA PRO A 202 -14.08 0.64 -14.82
C PRO A 202 -13.11 -0.33 -14.13
N ASN A 203 -13.49 -0.87 -12.97
CA ASN A 203 -12.86 -2.06 -12.43
C ASN A 203 -13.13 -3.25 -13.38
N PRO A 204 -12.14 -4.09 -13.68
CA PRO A 204 -12.34 -5.27 -14.53
C PRO A 204 -13.40 -6.23 -13.98
N ARG A 205 -13.58 -6.25 -12.65
CA ARG A 205 -14.57 -7.08 -11.97
C ARG A 205 -15.06 -6.41 -10.69
N ARG A 206 -16.37 -6.47 -10.45
CA ARG A 206 -16.99 -6.13 -9.16
C ARG A 206 -17.30 -7.37 -8.34
N VAL A 207 -17.08 -7.29 -7.03
CA VAL A 207 -17.53 -8.27 -6.03
C VAL A 207 -18.09 -7.52 -4.82
N ASP A 208 -19.29 -7.89 -4.37
CA ASP A 208 -19.97 -7.21 -3.25
C ASP A 208 -19.88 -7.96 -1.90
N ASP A 209 -19.51 -9.24 -1.96
CA ASP A 209 -19.46 -10.17 -0.82
C ASP A 209 -18.01 -10.56 -0.49
N LEU A 210 -17.61 -10.37 0.77
CA LEU A 210 -16.25 -10.65 1.23
C LEU A 210 -15.88 -12.13 1.19
N ASP A 211 -16.82 -13.03 1.46
CA ASP A 211 -16.54 -14.47 1.44
C ASP A 211 -16.31 -14.97 0.00
N VAL A 212 -17.02 -14.37 -0.96
CA VAL A 212 -16.78 -14.58 -2.39
C VAL A 212 -15.39 -14.04 -2.77
N LEU A 213 -15.06 -12.81 -2.36
CA LEU A 213 -13.76 -12.20 -2.64
C LEU A 213 -12.60 -13.03 -2.07
N ALA A 214 -12.67 -13.39 -0.79
CA ALA A 214 -11.70 -14.25 -0.12
C ALA A 214 -11.56 -15.63 -0.79
N SER A 215 -12.62 -16.14 -1.41
CA SER A 215 -12.54 -17.39 -2.17
C SER A 215 -11.92 -17.23 -3.53
N ALA A 216 -12.18 -16.13 -4.22
CA ALA A 216 -11.54 -15.81 -5.50
C ALA A 216 -10.02 -15.71 -5.34
N ILE A 217 -9.55 -15.02 -4.29
CA ILE A 217 -8.12 -14.91 -3.97
C ILE A 217 -7.49 -16.29 -3.72
N ARG A 218 -8.09 -17.10 -2.84
CA ARG A 218 -7.57 -18.44 -2.55
C ARG A 218 -7.55 -19.36 -3.77
N LEU A 219 -8.62 -19.36 -4.56
CA LEU A 219 -8.69 -20.16 -5.79
C LEU A 219 -7.66 -19.71 -6.82
N HIS A 220 -7.43 -18.39 -6.95
CA HIS A 220 -6.38 -17.86 -7.82
C HIS A 220 -5.00 -18.45 -7.46
N TRP A 221 -4.68 -18.53 -6.17
CA TRP A 221 -3.42 -19.13 -5.71
C TRP A 221 -3.41 -20.67 -5.82
N GLN A 222 -4.52 -21.34 -5.54
CA GLN A 222 -4.61 -22.81 -5.59
C GLN A 222 -4.45 -23.39 -6.99
N VAL A 223 -4.83 -22.66 -8.04
CA VAL A 223 -4.62 -23.10 -9.44
C VAL A 223 -3.17 -22.93 -9.92
N GLY A 224 -2.28 -22.42 -9.05
CA GLY A 224 -0.84 -22.32 -9.31
C GLY A 224 -0.35 -20.92 -9.68
N ASN A 225 -1.20 -19.88 -9.63
CA ASN A 225 -0.73 -18.52 -9.83
C ASN A 225 -0.09 -17.99 -8.54
N GLY A 226 1.22 -17.69 -8.57
CA GLY A 226 1.96 -17.21 -7.41
C GLY A 226 1.96 -15.69 -7.21
N GLY A 227 1.23 -14.96 -8.06
CA GLY A 227 1.15 -13.49 -8.01
C GLY A 227 0.17 -12.96 -6.95
N GLY A 228 0.21 -11.65 -6.79
CA GLY A 228 -0.67 -10.90 -5.92
C GLY A 228 -2.06 -10.72 -6.51
N PHE A 229 -2.94 -10.12 -5.70
CA PHE A 229 -4.34 -9.91 -6.05
C PHE A 229 -4.75 -8.49 -5.61
N LEU A 230 -5.15 -7.63 -6.54
CA LEU A 230 -5.50 -6.25 -6.21
C LEU A 230 -7.00 -6.13 -5.90
N VAL A 231 -7.31 -5.61 -4.72
CA VAL A 231 -8.67 -5.30 -4.27
C VAL A 231 -8.79 -3.80 -4.13
N THR A 232 -9.70 -3.19 -4.89
CA THR A 232 -9.93 -1.76 -4.84
C THR A 232 -11.16 -1.42 -4.00
N HIS A 233 -11.06 -0.38 -3.19
CA HIS A 233 -12.12 0.17 -2.35
C HIS A 233 -12.05 1.70 -2.38
N PRO A 234 -13.09 2.39 -2.86
CA PRO A 234 -13.06 3.84 -2.98
C PRO A 234 -13.13 4.51 -1.62
N ILE A 235 -12.62 5.75 -1.56
CA ILE A 235 -12.92 6.66 -0.45
C ILE A 235 -14.43 6.83 -0.27
N ALA A 236 -14.88 7.11 0.95
CA ALA A 236 -16.27 7.46 1.20
C ALA A 236 -16.65 8.76 0.48
N GLU A 237 -17.88 8.82 -0.05
CA GLU A 237 -18.34 9.91 -0.92
C GLU A 237 -18.27 11.28 -0.24
N GLN A 238 -18.56 11.36 1.07
CA GLN A 238 -18.49 12.61 1.82
C GLN A 238 -17.07 13.18 1.98
N ASP A 239 -16.05 12.33 1.88
CA ASP A 239 -14.64 12.72 2.00
C ASP A 239 -13.96 12.87 0.63
N ALA A 240 -14.67 12.50 -0.45
CA ALA A 240 -14.15 12.45 -1.80
C ALA A 240 -13.90 13.84 -2.39
N LEU A 241 -12.87 13.93 -3.23
CA LEU A 241 -12.60 15.08 -4.08
C LEU A 241 -12.95 14.71 -5.53
N PRO A 242 -13.52 15.62 -6.34
CA PRO A 242 -13.81 15.33 -7.74
C PRO A 242 -12.54 15.02 -8.52
N SER A 243 -12.50 13.88 -9.23
CA SER A 243 -11.30 13.43 -9.94
C SER A 243 -10.86 14.39 -11.04
N ALA A 244 -11.80 14.97 -11.78
CA ALA A 244 -11.51 15.98 -12.81
C ALA A 244 -10.77 17.20 -12.22
N GLU A 245 -11.25 17.75 -11.10
CA GLU A 245 -10.60 18.87 -10.41
C GLU A 245 -9.20 18.48 -9.92
N MET A 246 -9.04 17.27 -9.38
CA MET A 246 -7.76 16.78 -8.88
C MET A 246 -6.75 16.57 -10.01
N TYR A 247 -7.14 15.98 -11.13
CA TYR A 247 -6.25 15.79 -12.28
C TYR A 247 -5.86 17.12 -12.92
N GLU A 248 -6.79 18.05 -13.09
CA GLU A 248 -6.49 19.39 -13.61
C GLU A 248 -5.48 20.11 -12.72
N LEU A 249 -5.70 20.11 -11.40
CA LEU A 249 -4.79 20.71 -10.45
C LEU A 249 -3.41 20.05 -10.47
N ILE A 250 -3.35 18.71 -10.52
CA ILE A 250 -2.08 17.97 -10.55
C ILE A 250 -1.30 18.29 -11.83
N HIS A 251 -1.94 18.27 -12.99
CA HIS A 251 -1.30 18.63 -14.26
C HIS A 251 -0.81 20.08 -14.25
N GLN A 252 -1.60 21.00 -13.70
CA GLN A 252 -1.17 22.38 -13.52
C GLN A 252 0.10 22.47 -12.66
N LYS A 253 0.13 21.78 -11.51
CA LYS A 253 1.28 21.80 -10.58
C LYS A 253 2.50 21.09 -11.15
N GLN A 254 2.32 20.06 -11.94
CA GLN A 254 3.40 19.41 -12.67
C GLN A 254 4.03 20.37 -13.69
N ALA A 255 3.22 21.04 -14.52
CA ALA A 255 3.70 22.01 -15.49
C ALA A 255 4.37 23.24 -14.84
N GLU A 256 3.94 23.64 -13.64
CA GLU A 256 4.63 24.66 -12.83
C GLU A 256 6.01 24.17 -12.36
N ALA A 257 6.10 22.93 -11.85
CA ALA A 257 7.34 22.33 -11.36
C ALA A 257 8.38 22.16 -12.49
N GLU A 258 7.95 21.72 -13.67
CA GLU A 258 8.80 21.58 -14.86
C GLU A 258 9.37 22.93 -15.32
N ARG A 259 8.54 23.99 -15.35
CA ARG A 259 9.00 25.36 -15.66
C ARG A 259 9.98 25.90 -14.61
N ALA A 260 9.88 25.43 -13.37
CA ALA A 260 10.81 25.75 -12.29
C ALA A 260 12.08 24.88 -12.29
N GLY A 261 12.22 23.94 -13.24
CA GLY A 261 13.37 23.03 -13.35
C GLY A 261 13.41 21.94 -12.27
N VAL A 262 12.31 21.71 -11.55
CA VAL A 262 12.21 20.64 -10.55
C VAL A 262 12.07 19.30 -11.28
N SER A 263 12.93 18.34 -10.94
CA SER A 263 12.97 17.04 -11.63
C SER A 263 13.43 15.92 -10.70
N GLY A 264 13.35 14.67 -11.20
CA GLY A 264 13.83 13.48 -10.51
C GLY A 264 13.11 13.24 -9.16
N PRO A 265 13.82 12.72 -8.13
CA PRO A 265 13.21 12.37 -6.84
C PRO A 265 12.54 13.53 -6.11
N SER A 266 12.85 14.78 -6.47
CA SER A 266 12.29 15.98 -5.85
C SER A 266 10.92 16.40 -6.42
N LEU A 267 10.55 15.89 -7.59
CA LEU A 267 9.34 16.29 -8.31
C LEU A 267 8.06 15.91 -7.56
N THR A 268 7.91 14.65 -7.18
CA THR A 268 6.70 14.15 -6.50
C THR A 268 6.44 14.88 -5.17
N PRO A 269 7.40 15.02 -4.24
CA PRO A 269 7.20 15.81 -3.03
C PRO A 269 6.83 17.27 -3.29
N HIS A 270 7.41 17.88 -4.34
CA HIS A 270 7.10 19.26 -4.73
C HIS A 270 5.64 19.40 -5.17
N ILE A 271 5.17 18.51 -6.05
CA ILE A 271 3.79 18.53 -6.55
C ILE A 271 2.79 18.28 -5.41
N LEU A 272 3.02 17.25 -4.58
CA LEU A 272 2.12 16.94 -3.46
C LEU A 272 2.01 18.10 -2.46
N LYS A 273 3.12 18.79 -2.17
CA LYS A 273 3.10 19.99 -1.33
C LYS A 273 2.28 21.12 -1.96
N ALA A 274 2.43 21.36 -3.27
CA ALA A 274 1.69 22.39 -3.99
C ALA A 274 0.18 22.08 -4.05
N VAL A 275 -0.18 20.83 -4.30
CA VAL A 275 -1.58 20.36 -4.30
C VAL A 275 -2.21 20.48 -2.91
N SER A 276 -1.49 20.09 -1.86
CA SER A 276 -1.96 20.24 -0.47
C SER A 276 -2.25 21.70 -0.11
N ALA A 277 -1.37 22.62 -0.51
CA ALA A 277 -1.56 24.05 -0.29
C ALA A 277 -2.77 24.59 -1.08
N ALA A 278 -2.89 24.23 -2.36
CA ALA A 278 -3.99 24.68 -3.22
C ALA A 278 -5.36 24.17 -2.76
N THR A 279 -5.40 22.99 -2.17
CA THR A 279 -6.64 22.37 -1.64
C THR A 279 -6.95 22.75 -0.19
N GLN A 280 -6.18 23.68 0.40
CA GLN A 280 -6.37 24.16 1.77
C GLN A 280 -6.48 23.01 2.80
N GLY A 281 -5.71 21.94 2.59
CA GLY A 281 -5.69 20.78 3.48
C GLY A 281 -6.76 19.70 3.21
N ARG A 282 -7.70 19.90 2.28
CA ARG A 282 -8.72 18.89 1.92
C ARG A 282 -8.10 17.55 1.49
N THR A 283 -6.98 17.59 0.75
CA THR A 283 -6.25 16.37 0.36
C THR A 283 -5.63 15.64 1.54
N GLY A 284 -5.24 16.35 2.61
CA GLY A 284 -4.76 15.73 3.85
C GLY A 284 -5.87 14.97 4.59
N ALA A 285 -7.06 15.57 4.68
CA ALA A 285 -8.24 14.93 5.26
C ALA A 285 -8.67 13.71 4.45
N ALA A 286 -8.77 13.84 3.13
CA ALA A 286 -9.10 12.74 2.22
C ALA A 286 -8.06 11.60 2.31
N ASN A 287 -6.77 11.95 2.39
CA ASN A 287 -5.69 10.97 2.56
C ASN A 287 -5.88 10.12 3.83
N ARG A 288 -6.20 10.77 4.95
CA ARG A 288 -6.45 10.08 6.22
C ARG A 288 -7.69 9.20 6.13
N SER A 289 -8.78 9.68 5.53
CA SER A 289 -10.01 8.89 5.33
C SER A 289 -9.75 7.62 4.51
N VAL A 290 -9.06 7.75 3.37
CA VAL A 290 -8.63 6.60 2.54
C VAL A 290 -7.81 5.61 3.34
N LEU A 291 -6.77 6.07 4.04
CA LEU A 291 -5.89 5.20 4.82
C LEU A 291 -6.67 4.34 5.82
N LEU A 292 -7.62 4.93 6.53
CA LEU A 292 -8.42 4.21 7.52
C LEU A 292 -9.42 3.25 6.86
N SER A 293 -10.11 3.70 5.80
CA SER A 293 -11.10 2.87 5.10
C SER A 293 -10.48 1.64 4.43
N THR A 294 -9.35 1.78 3.73
CA THR A 294 -8.67 0.64 3.10
C THR A 294 -8.08 -0.31 4.13
N SER A 295 -7.59 0.21 5.27
CA SER A 295 -7.10 -0.62 6.38
C SER A 295 -8.21 -1.43 7.06
N ALA A 296 -9.41 -0.85 7.21
CA ALA A 296 -10.57 -1.57 7.73
C ALA A 296 -10.97 -2.72 6.80
N VAL A 297 -11.12 -2.44 5.49
CA VAL A 297 -11.45 -3.48 4.48
C VAL A 297 -10.38 -4.57 4.41
N ALA A 298 -9.10 -4.22 4.54
CA ALA A 298 -8.02 -5.20 4.58
C ALA A 298 -8.12 -6.13 5.80
N ALA A 299 -8.45 -5.60 6.98
CA ALA A 299 -8.65 -6.42 8.17
C ALA A 299 -9.87 -7.33 8.02
N GLU A 300 -11.00 -6.82 7.51
CA GLU A 300 -12.19 -7.61 7.21
C GLU A 300 -11.89 -8.74 6.22
N LEU A 301 -11.12 -8.45 5.16
CA LEU A 301 -10.68 -9.44 4.17
C LEU A 301 -9.77 -10.51 4.79
N ALA A 302 -8.79 -10.11 5.61
CA ALA A 302 -7.90 -11.05 6.29
C ALA A 302 -8.68 -12.01 7.21
N VAL A 303 -9.67 -11.49 7.95
CA VAL A 303 -10.58 -12.30 8.77
C VAL A 303 -11.40 -13.27 7.90
N ALA A 304 -11.97 -12.81 6.78
CA ALA A 304 -12.74 -13.65 5.86
C ALA A 304 -11.90 -14.76 5.22
N MET A 305 -10.67 -14.45 4.82
CA MET A 305 -9.72 -15.43 4.29
C MET A 305 -9.37 -16.50 5.33
N HIS A 306 -9.21 -16.11 6.60
CA HIS A 306 -8.88 -17.04 7.68
C HIS A 306 -10.04 -17.97 8.07
N LYS A 307 -11.25 -17.44 8.28
CA LYS A 307 -12.45 -18.22 8.67
C LYS A 307 -12.67 -19.45 7.79
N ARG A 308 -12.36 -19.31 6.50
CA ARG A 308 -12.65 -20.32 5.49
C ARG A 308 -11.48 -21.29 5.26
N SER A 309 -10.28 -21.00 5.73
CA SER A 309 -9.19 -21.98 5.85
C SER A 309 -9.48 -22.98 6.97
N ALA A 310 -10.02 -22.51 8.11
CA ALA A 310 -10.43 -23.37 9.23
C ALA A 310 -11.59 -24.33 8.87
N LEU A 311 -12.50 -23.92 7.99
CA LEU A 311 -13.65 -24.73 7.57
C LEU A 311 -13.33 -25.80 6.51
N VAL A 312 -12.25 -25.64 5.75
CA VAL A 312 -11.92 -26.54 4.62
C VAL A 312 -10.79 -27.51 4.96
N GLY A 313 -10.17 -27.42 6.15
CA GLY A 313 -9.23 -28.43 6.64
C GLY A 313 -8.00 -28.63 5.74
N VAL A 314 -7.51 -27.56 5.11
CA VAL A 314 -6.27 -27.60 4.33
C VAL A 314 -5.14 -27.17 5.26
N SER A 315 -4.48 -28.17 5.86
CA SER A 315 -3.14 -28.06 6.47
C SER A 315 -2.06 -28.26 5.44
#